data_AF-A0A1B7UV97-F1
#
_entry.id   AF-A0A1B7UV97-F1
#
_cell.length_a   1.000
_cell.length_b   1.000
_cell.length_c   1.000
_cell.angle_alpha   90.00
_cell.angle_beta   90.00
_cell.angle_gamma   90.00
#
_symmetry.space_group_name_H-M   'P 1'
#
loop_
_entity.id
_entity.type
_entity.pdbx_description
1 polymer ?
#
loop_
_entity_poly.entity_id
_entity_poly.type
_entity_poly.pdbx_seq_one_letter_code
_entity_poly.pdbx_strand_id
1 'polypeptide(L)' 'MANVTYDEIFGAVLTLPPLYRAMLAEHLLKSLDEINPQVETAWETEIANRIQAIQEGEVALIPADEVLQRLRNR' A
#
# COMPACT_ATOMS: atom_id res chain seq x y z
N MET A 1 25.91 21.34 2.07
CA MET A 1 24.48 21.21 1.70
C MET A 1 23.69 21.82 2.84
N ALA A 2 22.72 22.71 2.57
CA ALA A 2 21.96 23.37 3.63
C ALA A 2 21.17 22.31 4.42
N ASN A 3 21.31 22.32 5.75
CA ASN A 3 20.60 21.40 6.63
C ASN A 3 19.20 21.99 6.88
N VAL A 4 18.26 21.71 5.98
CA VAL A 4 16.88 22.19 6.10
C VAL A 4 16.17 21.39 7.19
N THR A 5 15.51 22.07 8.11
CA THR A 5 14.79 21.45 9.21
C THR A 5 13.42 20.91 8.75
N TYR A 6 12.84 19.98 9.52
CA TYR A 6 11.51 19.43 9.23
C TYR A 6 10.45 20.53 9.12
N ASP A 7 10.44 21.47 10.06
CA ASP A 7 9.44 22.54 10.10
C ASP A 7 9.54 23.49 8.90
N GLU A 8 10.76 23.77 8.42
CA GLU A 8 10.99 24.57 7.22
C GLU A 8 10.45 23.87 5.96
N ILE A 9 10.69 22.57 5.82
CA ILE A 9 10.15 21.78 4.70
C ILE A 9 8.63 21.72 4.79
N PHE A 10 8.10 21.39 5.96
CA PHE A 10 6.66 21.28 6.19
C PHE A 10 5.94 22.59 5.86
N GLY A 11 6.45 23.72 6.38
CA GLY A 11 5.94 25.05 6.09
C GLY A 11 5.97 25.36 4.59
N ALA A 12 7.09 25.11 3.92
CA ALA A 12 7.23 25.35 2.48
C ALA A 12 6.23 24.51 1.66
N VAL A 13 6.06 23.23 1.98
CA VAL A 13 5.12 22.33 1.28
C VAL A 13 3.68 22.80 1.44
N LEU A 14 3.29 23.34 2.60
CA LEU A 14 1.93 23.85 2.79
C LEU A 14 1.60 25.05 1.91
N THR A 15 2.60 25.84 1.50
CA THR A 15 2.41 26.98 0.56
C THR A 15 2.14 26.56 -0.88
N LEU A 16 2.39 25.29 -1.23
CA LEU A 16 2.17 24.80 -2.58
C LEU A 16 0.67 24.68 -2.91
N PRO A 17 0.28 24.88 -4.18
CA PRO A 17 -1.05 24.52 -4.68
C PRO A 17 -1.42 23.06 -4.36
N PRO A 18 -2.72 22.74 -4.16
CA PRO A 18 -3.15 21.40 -3.76
C PRO A 18 -2.61 20.26 -4.63
N LEU A 19 -2.53 20.46 -5.94
CA LEU A 19 -1.99 19.47 -6.88
C LEU A 19 -0.53 19.12 -6.58
N TYR A 20 0.33 20.12 -6.38
CA TYR A 20 1.75 19.90 -6.12
C TYR A 20 1.99 19.27 -4.74
N ARG A 21 1.14 19.57 -3.76
CA ARG A 21 1.17 18.87 -2.47
C ARG A 21 0.82 17.39 -2.63
N ALA A 22 -0.20 17.06 -3.42
CA ALA A 22 -0.58 15.68 -3.69
C ALA A 22 0.54 14.91 -4.40
N MET A 23 1.16 15.51 -5.44
CA MET A 23 2.29 14.92 -6.14
C MET A 23 3.49 14.67 -5.23
N LEU A 24 3.84 15.64 -4.36
CA LEU A 24 4.94 15.46 -3.43
C LEU A 24 4.62 14.38 -2.37
N ALA A 25 3.40 14.36 -1.86
CA ALA A 25 2.95 13.32 -0.93
C ALA A 25 3.05 11.93 -1.56
N GLU A 26 2.65 11.77 -2.83
CA GLU A 26 2.81 10.52 -3.57
C GLU A 26 4.28 10.10 -3.70
N HIS A 27 5.18 11.02 -4.05
CA HIS A 27 6.61 10.71 -4.15
C HIS A 27 7.22 10.31 -2.81
N LEU A 28 6.85 11.02 -1.73
CA LEU A 28 7.32 10.69 -0.38
C LEU A 28 6.79 9.32 0.06
N LEU A 29 5.52 9.02 -0.17
CA LEU A 29 4.96 7.70 0.12
C LEU A 29 5.69 6.60 -0.65
N LYS A 30 5.90 6.77 -1.96
CA LYS A 30 6.68 5.83 -2.79
C LYS A 30 8.11 5.64 -2.30
N SER A 31 8.73 6.67 -1.73
CA SER A 31 10.09 6.54 -1.18
C SER A 31 10.15 5.70 0.10
N LEU A 32 9.01 5.50 0.77
CA LEU A 32 8.89 4.63 1.95
C LEU A 32 8.62 3.17 1.58
N ASP A 33 8.24 2.89 0.32
CA ASP A 33 7.97 1.55 -0.19
C ASP A 33 9.28 0.80 -0.46
N GLU A 34 10.09 0.61 0.59
CA GLU A 34 11.23 -0.30 0.54
C GLU A 34 10.71 -1.74 0.46
N ILE A 35 10.80 -2.32 -0.74
CA ILE A 35 10.46 -3.73 -0.96
C ILE A 35 11.53 -4.59 -0.28
N ASN A 36 11.17 -5.24 0.82
CA ASN A 36 11.99 -6.31 1.37
C ASN A 36 11.88 -7.54 0.45
N PRO A 37 12.96 -7.98 -0.24
CA PRO A 37 12.87 -9.08 -1.21
C PRO A 37 12.38 -10.40 -0.60
N GLN A 38 12.62 -10.61 0.70
CA GLN A 38 12.14 -11.79 1.41
C GLN A 38 10.62 -11.75 1.60
N VAL A 39 10.07 -10.55 1.86
CA VAL A 39 8.62 -10.35 1.97
C VAL A 39 8.00 -10.56 0.60
N GLU A 40 8.56 -9.99 -0.46
CA GLU A 40 8.06 -10.18 -1.83
C GLU A 40 8.00 -11.66 -2.21
N THR A 41 9.10 -12.40 -1.98
CA THR A 41 9.18 -13.84 -2.28
C THR A 41 8.14 -14.65 -1.48
N ALA A 42 7.94 -14.30 -0.20
CA ALA A 42 6.95 -14.95 0.64
C ALA A 42 5.51 -14.68 0.15
N TRP A 43 5.24 -13.45 -0.31
CA TRP A 43 3.95 -13.08 -0.90
C TRP A 43 3.69 -13.81 -2.21
N GLU A 44 4.66 -13.88 -3.13
CA GLU A 44 4.53 -14.63 -4.39
C GLU A 44 4.20 -16.10 -4.13
N THR A 45 4.90 -16.71 -3.17
CA THR A 45 4.69 -18.11 -2.77
C THR A 45 3.28 -18.30 -2.21
N GLU A 46 2.84 -17.43 -1.31
CA GLU A 46 1.50 -17.50 -0.70
C GLU A 46 0.38 -17.31 -1.74
N ILE A 47 0.56 -16.38 -2.68
CA ILE A 47 -0.40 -16.16 -3.77
C ILE A 47 -0.53 -17.43 -4.62
N ALA A 48 0.59 -18.04 -5.02
CA ALA A 48 0.59 -19.27 -5.79
C ALA A 48 -0.12 -20.42 -5.03
N ASN A 49 0.21 -20.61 -3.76
CA ASN A 49 -0.41 -21.62 -2.90
C ASN A 49 -1.93 -21.41 -2.79
N ARG A 50 -2.38 -20.16 -2.58
CA ARG A 50 -3.82 -19.85 -2.48
C ARG A 50 -4.55 -20.11 -3.78
N ILE A 51 -3.96 -19.76 -4.93
CA ILE A 51 -4.57 -20.05 -6.23
C ILE A 51 -4.75 -21.56 -6.40
N GLN A 52 -3.72 -22.35 -6.09
CA GLN A 52 -3.78 -23.81 -6.19
C GLN A 52 -4.86 -24.39 -5.28
N ALA A 53 -4.87 -24.03 -3.99
CA ALA A 53 -5.86 -24.53 -3.02
C ALA A 53 -7.31 -24.20 -3.44
N ILE A 54 -7.53 -23.04 -4.08
CA ILE A 54 -8.83 -22.68 -4.66
C ILE A 54 -9.18 -23.58 -5.85
N GLN A 55 -8.24 -23.80 -6.76
CA GLN A 55 -8.44 -24.63 -7.95
C GLN A 55 -8.70 -26.11 -7.60
N GLU A 56 -8.04 -26.60 -6.56
CA GLU A 56 -8.19 -27.97 -6.05
C GLU A 56 -9.41 -28.13 -5.12
N GLY A 57 -10.07 -27.03 -4.74
CA GLY A 57 -11.24 -27.05 -3.86
C GLY A 57 -10.91 -27.35 -2.41
N GLU A 58 -9.67 -27.13 -1.98
CA GLU A 58 -9.18 -27.39 -0.62
C GLU A 58 -9.64 -26.32 0.38
N VAL A 59 -10.16 -25.19 -0.11
CA VAL A 59 -10.61 -24.07 0.71
C VAL A 59 -12.07 -23.71 0.45
N ALA A 60 -12.79 -23.35 1.51
CA ALA A 60 -14.13 -22.80 1.40
C ALA A 60 -14.07 -21.34 0.96
N LEU A 61 -14.67 -21.03 -0.20
CA LEU A 61 -14.76 -19.67 -0.71
C LEU A 61 -15.93 -18.92 -0.06
N ILE A 62 -15.73 -17.61 0.13
CA ILE A 62 -16.79 -16.68 0.54
C ILE A 62 -17.15 -15.84 -0.70
N PRO A 63 -18.44 -15.66 -1.02
CA PRO A 63 -18.88 -14.75 -2.08
C PRO A 63 -18.31 -13.33 -1.89
N ALA A 64 -17.84 -12.73 -2.99
CA ALA A 64 -17.15 -11.45 -2.93
C ALA A 64 -18.05 -10.30 -2.42
N ASP A 65 -19.34 -10.33 -2.74
CA ASP A 65 -20.35 -9.40 -2.25
C ASP A 65 -20.50 -9.46 -0.72
N GLU A 66 -20.47 -10.67 -0.14
CA GLU A 66 -20.47 -10.87 1.30
C GLU A 66 -19.21 -10.29 1.97
N VAL A 67 -18.03 -10.54 1.38
CA VAL A 67 -16.76 -9.97 1.87
C VAL A 67 -16.82 -8.43 1.87
N LEU A 68 -17.23 -7.84 0.76
CA LEU A 68 -17.33 -6.38 0.61
C LEU A 68 -18.36 -5.78 1.57
N GLN A 69 -19.48 -6.47 1.82
CA GLN A 69 -20.48 -6.03 2.79
C GLN A 69 -19.91 -6.03 4.21
N ARG A 70 -19.20 -7.09 4.61
CA ARG A 70 -18.56 -7.17 5.93
C ARG A 70 -17.52 -6.06 6.13
N LEU A 71 -16.72 -5.74 5.11
CA LEU A 71 -15.71 -4.68 5.18
C LEU A 71 -16.33 -3.28 5.36
N ARG A 72 -17.45 -3.00 4.69
CA ARG A 72 -18.15 -1.70 4.84
C ARG A 72 -18.78 -1.49 6.22
N ASN A 73 -19.02 -2.57 6.96
CA ASN A 73 -19.63 -2.53 8.28
C ASN A 73 -18.59 -2.54 9.42
N ARG A 74 -17.30 -2.44 9.12
CA ARG A 74 -16.20 -2.29 10.09
C ARG A 74 -15.90 -0.82 10.34
#